data_AF-A0A4V6PLX5-F1
#
_entry.id   AF-A0A4V6PLX5-F1
#
_cell.length_a   1.000
_cell.length_b   1.000
_cell.length_c   1.000
_cell.angle_alpha   90.00
_cell.angle_beta   90.00
_cell.angle_gamma   90.00
#
_symmetry.space_group_name_H-M   'P 1'
#
loop_
_entity.id
_entity.type
_entity.pdbx_description
1 polymer ?
#
loop_
_entity_poly.entity_id
_entity_poly.type
_entity_poly.pdbx_seq_one_letter_code
_entity_poly.pdbx_strand_id
1 'polypeptide(L)' 'MAEDVFEILIHDEDGEILLHQQLTKEQAEQAILNFELVKDRPHMALIRAVLSAGVYNVGGKSIFAKRVPVGPLSD' A
#
# COMPACT_ATOMS: atom_id res chain seq x y z
N MET A 1 8.64 14.34 -14.10
CA MET A 1 9.17 13.90 -12.79
C MET A 1 8.81 12.43 -12.66
N ALA A 2 9.72 11.55 -12.22
CA ALA A 2 9.37 10.14 -12.02
C ALA A 2 8.37 10.04 -10.87
N GLU A 3 7.22 9.41 -11.11
CA GLU A 3 6.18 9.23 -10.11
C GLU A 3 6.56 8.08 -9.17
N ASP A 4 6.31 8.25 -7.87
CA ASP A 4 6.58 7.21 -6.87
C ASP A 4 5.61 6.04 -7.03
N VAL A 5 6.16 4.85 -7.25
CA VAL A 5 5.42 3.59 -7.33
C VAL A 5 5.61 2.79 -6.05
N PHE A 6 4.53 2.19 -5.56
CA PHE A 6 4.48 1.36 -4.37
C PHE A 6 3.96 -0.01 -4.73
N GLU A 7 4.63 -1.05 -4.28
CA GLU A 7 4.05 -2.38 -4.20
C GLU A 7 3.16 -2.42 -2.96
N ILE A 8 1.88 -2.73 -3.17
CA ILE A 8 0.85 -2.82 -2.14
C ILE A 8 0.30 -4.24 -2.10
N LEU A 9 0.20 -4.79 -0.89
CA LEU A 9 -0.45 -6.07 -0.61
C LEU A 9 -1.43 -5.87 0.56
N ILE A 10 -2.71 -6.19 0.35
CA ILE A 10 -3.77 -6.09 1.37
C ILE A 10 -4.37 -7.46 1.58
N HIS A 11 -4.50 -7.86 2.85
CA HIS A 11 -5.22 -9.06 3.27
C HIS A 11 -6.33 -8.73 4.26
N ASP A 12 -7.35 -9.57 4.32
CA ASP A 12 -8.33 -9.54 5.41
C ASP A 12 -7.82 -10.26 6.68
N GLU A 13 -8.71 -10.45 7.65
CA GLU A 13 -8.43 -11.11 8.93
C GLU A 13 -8.22 -12.62 8.81
N ASP A 14 -8.75 -13.25 7.76
CA ASP A 14 -8.59 -14.67 7.46
C ASP A 14 -7.31 -14.94 6.63
N GLY A 15 -6.65 -13.89 6.16
CA GLY A 15 -5.41 -13.96 5.39
C GLY A 15 -5.65 -14.07 3.88
N GLU A 16 -6.88 -13.88 3.40
CA GLU A 16 -7.15 -13.85 1.97
C GLU A 16 -6.56 -12.58 1.34
N ILE A 17 -5.93 -12.75 0.16
CA ILE A 17 -5.35 -11.63 -0.59
C ILE A 17 -6.47 -10.87 -1.29
N LEU A 18 -6.72 -9.64 -0.84
CA LEU A 18 -7.69 -8.74 -1.44
C LEU A 18 -7.08 -7.88 -2.57
N LEU A 19 -5.80 -7.55 -2.47
CA LEU A 19 -5.07 -6.76 -3.46
C LEU A 19 -3.59 -7.10 -3.41
N HIS A 20 -2.95 -7.32 -4.56
CA HIS A 20 -1.49 -7.33 -4.71
C HIS A 20 -1.09 -6.69 -6.03
N GLN A 21 -0.67 -5.42 -6.01
CA GLN A 21 -0.35 -4.65 -7.23
C GLN A 21 0.72 -3.58 -6.98
N GLN A 22 1.39 -3.16 -8.06
CA GLN A 22 2.22 -1.95 -8.07
C GLN A 22 1.35 -0.75 -8.49
N LEU A 23 1.26 0.24 -7.62
CA LEU A 23 0.37 1.38 -7.75
C LEU A 23 1.17 2.67 -7.58
N THR A 24 0.75 3.74 -8.25
CA THR A 24 1.25 5.06 -7.93
C THR A 24 0.81 5.47 -6.51
N LYS A 25 1.44 6.52 -5.96
CA LYS A 25 1.03 7.07 -4.66
C LYS A 25 -0.48 7.31 -4.56
N GLU A 26 -1.06 7.98 -5.55
CA GLU A 26 -2.48 8.34 -5.56
C GLU A 26 -3.38 7.09 -5.61
N GLN A 27 -3.00 6.12 -6.46
CA GLN A 27 -3.72 4.85 -6.56
C GLN A 27 -3.65 4.02 -5.27
N ALA A 28 -2.48 4.00 -4.61
CA ALA A 28 -2.32 3.31 -3.32
C ALA A 28 -3.19 3.96 -2.22
N GLU A 29 -3.23 5.29 -2.16
CA GLU A 29 -4.09 6.01 -1.22
C GLU A 29 -5.58 5.75 -1.50
N GLN A 30 -5.98 5.71 -2.78
CA GLN A 30 -7.35 5.37 -3.15
C GLN A 30 -7.71 3.91 -2.81
N ALA A 31 -6.80 2.96 -3.00
CA ALA A 31 -7.00 1.57 -2.60
C ALA A 31 -7.23 1.45 -1.09
N ILE A 32 -6.41 2.15 -0.28
CA ILE A 32 -6.57 2.20 1.18
C ILE A 32 -7.97 2.67 1.60
N LEU A 33 -8.54 3.66 0.89
CA LEU A 33 -9.91 4.12 1.12
C LEU A 33 -10.95 3.09 0.67
N ASN A 34 -10.79 2.51 -0.52
CA ASN A 34 -11.74 1.57 -1.11
C ASN A 34 -11.89 0.28 -0.28
N PHE A 35 -10.80 -0.17 0.34
CA PHE A 35 -10.81 -1.32 1.25
C PHE A 35 -11.18 -0.96 2.69
N GLU A 36 -11.53 0.31 2.94
CA GLU A 36 -11.98 0.84 4.24
C GLU A 36 -10.96 0.63 5.37
N LEU A 37 -9.66 0.63 5.04
CA LEU A 37 -8.59 0.47 6.04
C LEU A 37 -8.62 1.64 7.02
N VAL A 38 -8.83 2.86 6.51
CA VAL A 38 -9.03 4.07 7.30
C VAL A 38 -10.18 4.90 6.71
N LYS A 39 -10.86 5.66 7.57
CA LYS A 39 -11.97 6.55 7.16
C LYS A 39 -11.47 7.94 6.73
N ASP A 40 -10.29 8.32 7.19
CA ASP A 40 -9.66 9.59 6.88
C ASP A 40 -8.13 9.43 6.78
N ARG A 41 -7.48 10.28 5.97
CA ARG A 41 -6.02 10.38 5.83
C ARG A 41 -5.32 9.10 5.30
N PRO A 42 -5.67 8.60 4.11
CA PRO A 42 -5.05 7.40 3.52
C PRO A 42 -3.53 7.56 3.34
N HIS A 43 -3.06 8.77 3.05
CA HIS A 43 -1.65 9.11 2.99
C HIS A 43 -0.87 8.68 4.24
N MET A 44 -1.44 8.91 5.44
CA MET A 44 -0.78 8.55 6.69
C MET A 44 -0.74 7.03 6.91
N ALA A 45 -1.78 6.32 6.49
CA ALA A 45 -1.81 4.86 6.54
C ALA A 45 -0.76 4.25 5.59
N LEU A 46 -0.63 4.81 4.38
CA LEU A 46 0.40 4.40 3.42
C LEU A 46 1.81 4.60 3.99
N ILE A 47 2.11 5.77 4.56
CA ILE A 47 3.42 6.03 5.18
C ILE A 47 3.69 5.05 6.33
N ARG A 48 2.70 4.81 7.21
CA ARG A 48 2.83 3.86 8.32
C ARG A 48 3.12 2.45 7.82
N ALA A 49 2.42 2.01 6.77
CA ALA A 49 2.66 0.71 6.15
C ALA A 49 4.10 0.60 5.63
N VAL A 50 4.59 1.62 4.92
CA VAL A 50 5.97 1.67 4.41
C VAL A 50 7.01 1.64 5.54
N LEU A 51 6.73 2.32 6.66
CA LEU A 51 7.63 2.39 7.82
C LEU A 51 7.55 1.17 8.74
N SER A 52 6.51 0.34 8.62
CA SER A 52 6.25 -0.78 9.55
C SER A 52 7.24 -1.94 9.44
N ALA A 53 8.17 -1.91 8.49
CA ALA A 53 9.14 -2.97 8.19
C ALA A 53 8.48 -4.36 8.02
N GLY A 54 7.24 -4.39 7.53
CA GLY A 54 6.45 -5.61 7.43
C GLY A 54 4.96 -5.31 7.24
N VAL A 55 4.12 -6.03 7.96
CA VAL A 55 2.66 -5.94 7.87
C VAL A 55 2.14 -4.91 8.88
N TYR A 56 1.36 -3.94 8.40
CA TYR A 56 0.64 -2.98 9.23
C TYR A 56 -0.84 -3.34 9.29
N ASN A 57 -1.35 -3.60 10.50
CA ASN A 57 -2.75 -3.96 10.72
C ASN A 57 -3.59 -2.71 11.01
N VAL A 58 -4.67 -2.53 10.24
CA VAL A 58 -5.55 -1.36 10.32
C VAL A 58 -6.93 -1.67 9.74
N GLY A 59 -8.00 -1.24 10.41
CA GLY A 59 -9.38 -1.43 9.91
C GLY A 59 -9.81 -2.90 9.74
N GLY A 60 -9.31 -3.80 10.58
CA GLY A 60 -9.58 -5.25 10.46
C GLY A 60 -8.88 -5.92 9.27
N LYS A 61 -7.95 -5.22 8.61
CA LYS A 61 -7.16 -5.70 7.49
C LYS A 61 -5.67 -5.52 7.76
N SER A 62 -4.88 -6.21 6.96
CA SER A 62 -3.43 -6.15 6.98
C SER A 62 -2.95 -5.50 5.68
N ILE A 63 -2.08 -4.48 5.75
CA ILE A 63 -1.44 -3.88 4.58
C ILE A 63 0.08 -3.97 4.69
N PHE A 64 0.70 -4.41 3.61
CA PHE A 64 2.12 -4.27 3.36
C PHE A 64 2.32 -3.27 2.23
N ALA A 65 3.27 -2.36 2.41
CA ALA A 65 3.61 -1.37 1.40
C ALA A 65 5.13 -1.21 1.29
N LYS A 66 5.65 -1.18 0.07
CA LYS A 66 7.06 -0.94 -0.21
C LYS A 66 7.20 0.00 -1.40
N ARG A 67 8.00 1.06 -1.24
CA ARG A 67 8.37 1.93 -2.37
C ARG A 67 9.26 1.15 -3.33
N VAL A 68 8.88 1.11 -4.60
CA VAL A 68 9.64 0.49 -5.68
C VAL A 68 10.47 1.58 -6.35
N PRO A 69 11.81 1.45 -6.41
CA PRO A 69 12.63 2.41 -7.14
C PRO A 69 12.27 2.35 -8.63
N VAL A 70 11.90 3.48 -9.22
CA VAL A 70 11.86 3.64 -10.68
C VAL A 70 13.30 3.86 -11.16
N GLY A 71 14.08 2.78 -11.23
CA GLY A 71 15.37 2.79 -11.88
C GLY A 71 15.20 2.84 -13.41
N PRO A 72 16.21 3.26 -14.19
CA PRO A 72 16.22 2.94 -15.61
C PRO A 72 16.14 1.41 -15.73
N LEU A 73 15.24 0.91 -16.58
CA LEU A 73 15.25 -0.49 -17.02
C LEU A 73 16.69 -0.78 -17.48
N SER A 74 17.40 -1.56 -16.68
CA SER A 74 18.74 -2.01 -17.01
C SER A 74 18.57 -3.31 -17.78
N ASP A 75 18.74 -3.23 -19.11
CA ASP A 75 19.21 -4.37 -19.92
C ASP A 75 20.75 -4.40 -19.90
#